data_AF-A0A7C5HMQ1-F1
#
_entry.id   AF-A0A7C5HMQ1-F1
#
_cell.length_a   1.000
_cell.length_b   1.000
_cell.length_c   1.000
_cell.angle_alpha   90.00
_cell.angle_beta   90.00
_cell.angle_gamma   90.00
#
_symmetry.space_group_name_H-M   'P 1'
#
loop_
_entity.id
_entity.type
_entity.pdbx_description
1 polymer ?
#
loop_
_entity_poly.entity_id
_entity_poly.type
_entity_poly.pdbx_seq_one_letter_code
_entity_poly.pdbx_strand_id
1 'polypeptide(L)'
;MLQTNKRIDTLQLISPAFFMDKSDAFKRTQLHYYRKDADAYIETFLANVASPATRDLAPFLAPEPPEALEGLLYYRWSREKLQVVVDRGVEIELYLGGRDRIIEPDEAERFFKPYATVYIIKQGGHILDG
;
A
#
# COMPACT_ATOMS: atom_id res chain seq x y z
N MET A 1 -10.61 -2.01 -13.57
CA MET A 1 -11.26 -3.31 -13.35
C MET A 1 -10.46 -4.33 -14.14
N LEU A 2 -10.20 -5.53 -13.62
CA LEU A 2 -9.47 -6.56 -14.37
C LEU A 2 -10.29 -6.94 -15.62
N GLN A 3 -9.79 -6.55 -16.80
CA GLN A 3 -10.40 -6.83 -18.10
C GLN A 3 -9.55 -7.89 -18.80
N THR A 4 -9.78 -9.16 -18.48
CA THR A 4 -9.11 -10.28 -19.12
C THR A 4 -10.12 -11.38 -19.48
N ASN A 5 -9.89 -12.03 -20.61
CA ASN A 5 -10.66 -13.20 -21.05
C ASN A 5 -10.09 -14.51 -20.51
N LYS A 6 -8.97 -14.45 -19.76
CA LYS A 6 -8.37 -15.60 -19.10
C LYS A 6 -8.94 -15.73 -17.69
N ARG A 7 -9.19 -16.96 -17.26
CA ARG A 7 -9.56 -17.27 -15.87
C ARG A 7 -8.46 -16.74 -14.94
N ILE A 8 -8.85 -15.94 -13.96
CA ILE A 8 -8.00 -15.55 -12.83
C ILE A 8 -8.54 -16.33 -11.65
N ASP A 9 -7.67 -17.09 -10.99
CA ASP A 9 -8.03 -17.87 -9.81
C ASP A 9 -7.72 -17.12 -8.52
N THR A 10 -6.58 -16.42 -8.49
CA THR A 10 -6.09 -15.73 -7.31
C THR A 10 -5.59 -14.34 -7.65
N LEU A 11 -5.98 -13.36 -6.85
CA LEU A 11 -5.44 -12.00 -6.84
C LEU A 11 -4.61 -11.81 -5.58
N GLN A 12 -3.30 -11.66 -5.75
CA GLN A 12 -2.38 -11.41 -4.64
C GLN A 12 -2.13 -9.91 -4.49
N LEU A 13 -2.41 -9.39 -3.31
CA LEU A 13 -2.13 -8.01 -2.90
C LEU A 13 -0.92 -8.04 -1.95
N ILE A 14 0.20 -7.54 -2.43
CA ILE A 14 1.47 -7.50 -1.69
C ILE A 14 1.63 -6.10 -1.11
N SER A 15 1.47 -5.98 0.20
CA SER A 15 1.58 -4.72 0.95
C SER A 15 0.91 -3.52 0.26
N PRO A 16 -0.39 -3.63 -0.08
CA PRO A 16 -1.08 -2.57 -0.82
C PRO A 16 -1.10 -1.27 0.00
N ALA A 17 -0.83 -0.16 -0.66
CA ALA A 17 -0.98 1.16 -0.05
C ALA A 17 -2.40 1.36 0.52
N PHE A 18 -2.47 1.78 1.78
CA PHE A 18 -3.72 1.97 2.51
C PHE A 18 -3.61 3.22 3.39
N PHE A 19 -4.17 4.33 2.89
CA PHE A 19 -4.19 5.63 3.57
C PHE A 19 -5.61 6.10 3.90
N MET A 20 -6.59 5.20 3.85
CA MET A 20 -8.00 5.52 4.12
C MET A 20 -8.28 5.79 5.60
N ASP A 21 -7.40 5.34 6.49
CA ASP A 21 -7.39 5.59 7.94
C ASP A 21 -6.76 6.94 8.30
N LYS A 22 -5.96 7.54 7.40
CA LYS A 22 -5.29 8.83 7.66
C LYS A 22 -6.21 10.01 7.39
N SER A 23 -6.10 11.03 8.24
CA SER A 23 -6.88 12.28 8.12
C SER A 23 -6.43 13.12 6.92
N ASP A 24 -7.31 14.00 6.46
CA ASP A 24 -6.96 14.97 5.40
C ASP A 24 -5.80 15.89 5.83
N ALA A 25 -5.78 16.30 7.09
CA ALA A 25 -4.68 17.09 7.65
C ALA A 25 -3.33 16.36 7.54
N PHE A 26 -3.29 15.06 7.83
CA PHE A 26 -2.08 14.25 7.65
C PHE A 26 -1.62 14.26 6.18
N LYS A 27 -2.53 13.99 5.24
CA LYS A 27 -2.21 13.90 3.81
C LYS A 27 -1.71 15.23 3.25
N ARG A 28 -2.37 16.34 3.62
CA ARG A 28 -1.94 17.70 3.27
C ARG A 28 -0.55 18.02 3.83
N THR A 29 -0.23 17.58 5.03
CA THR A 29 1.10 17.74 5.62
C THR A 29 2.16 16.97 4.84
N GLN A 30 1.89 15.71 4.43
CA GLN A 30 2.82 14.95 3.59
C GLN A 30 3.09 15.66 2.25
N LEU A 31 2.03 16.13 1.57
CA LEU A 31 2.17 16.91 0.33
C LEU A 31 2.94 18.22 0.52
N HIS A 32 2.73 18.89 1.65
CA HIS A 32 3.48 20.10 1.98
C HIS A 32 4.98 19.82 2.12
N TYR A 33 5.36 18.75 2.84
CA TYR A 33 6.76 18.37 2.99
C TYR A 33 7.40 17.99 1.66
N TYR A 34 6.71 17.20 0.83
CA TYR A 34 7.18 16.86 -0.51
C TYR A 34 7.43 18.10 -1.38
N ARG A 35 6.49 19.06 -1.38
CA ARG A 35 6.63 20.31 -2.16
C ARG A 35 7.74 21.23 -1.64
N LYS A 36 8.04 21.16 -0.34
CA LYS A 36 9.09 21.96 0.29
C LYS A 36 10.48 21.43 -0.06
N ASP A 37 10.65 20.11 0.01
CA ASP A 37 11.91 19.42 -0.27
C ASP A 37 11.60 17.97 -0.66
N ALA A 38 11.52 17.73 -1.97
CA ALA A 38 11.13 16.43 -2.51
C ALA A 38 12.19 15.37 -2.23
N ASP A 39 13.48 15.72 -2.35
CA ASP A 39 14.58 14.79 -2.20
C ASP A 39 14.67 14.28 -0.75
N ALA A 40 14.63 15.20 0.23
CA ALA A 40 14.65 14.83 1.64
C ALA A 40 13.40 14.03 2.07
N TYR A 41 12.23 14.37 1.51
CA TYR A 41 11.01 13.60 1.73
C TYR A 41 11.15 12.18 1.19
N ILE A 42 11.62 12.03 -0.06
CA ILE A 42 11.82 10.74 -0.71
C ILE A 42 12.80 9.88 0.07
N GLU A 43 13.95 10.44 0.47
CA GLU A 43 14.95 9.73 1.28
C GLU A 43 14.32 9.16 2.56
N THR A 44 13.58 10.00 3.29
CA THR A 44 12.89 9.59 4.52
C THR A 44 11.80 8.54 4.25
N PHE A 45 11.03 8.72 3.18
CA PHE A 45 9.97 7.80 2.79
C PHE A 45 10.55 6.41 2.47
N LEU A 46 11.61 6.34 1.67
CA LEU A 46 12.26 5.08 1.30
C LEU A 46 12.89 4.38 2.49
N ALA A 47 13.51 5.13 3.42
CA ALA A 47 14.02 4.56 4.65
C ALA A 47 12.90 3.89 5.47
N ASN A 48 11.70 4.47 5.49
CA ASN A 48 10.53 3.87 6.13
C ASN A 48 9.97 2.67 5.35
N VAL A 49 10.00 2.70 4.01
CA VAL A 49 9.58 1.56 3.16
C VAL A 49 10.50 0.36 3.38
N ALA A 50 11.81 0.59 3.43
CA ALA A 50 12.82 -0.46 3.61
C ALA A 50 12.80 -1.03 5.03
N SER A 51 12.52 -0.21 6.05
CA SER A 51 12.49 -0.64 7.44
C SER A 51 11.49 -1.79 7.70
N PRO A 52 11.83 -2.79 8.53
CA PRO A 52 13.05 -2.93 9.32
C PRO A 52 14.24 -3.51 8.56
N ALA A 53 14.06 -3.94 7.31
CA ALA A 53 15.16 -4.36 6.46
C ALA A 53 16.08 -3.18 6.08
N THR A 54 17.23 -3.51 5.49
CA THR A 54 18.26 -2.55 5.07
C THR A 54 18.52 -2.64 3.57
N ARG A 55 17.44 -2.69 2.78
CA ARG A 55 17.54 -2.74 1.32
C ARG A 55 17.67 -1.33 0.74
N ASP A 56 18.61 -1.18 -0.19
CA ASP A 56 18.69 0.01 -1.02
C ASP A 56 17.56 -0.02 -2.06
N LEU A 57 16.67 0.97 -1.97
CA LEU A 57 15.54 1.14 -2.87
C LEU A 57 15.79 2.22 -3.92
N ALA A 58 16.89 2.98 -3.82
CA ALA A 58 17.25 4.03 -4.77
C ALA A 58 17.23 3.57 -6.24
N PRO A 59 17.69 2.34 -6.59
CA PRO A 59 17.67 1.85 -7.98
C PRO A 59 16.26 1.72 -8.59
N PHE A 60 15.21 1.67 -7.77
CA PHE A 60 13.84 1.48 -8.22
C PHE A 60 13.04 2.79 -8.28
N LEU A 61 13.63 3.93 -7.94
CA LEU A 61 12.93 5.22 -8.06
C LEU A 61 12.89 5.73 -9.48
N ALA A 62 11.69 6.17 -9.84
CA ALA A 62 11.45 7.02 -10.99
C ALA A 62 11.06 8.43 -10.51
N PRO A 63 11.44 9.48 -11.23
CA PRO A 63 10.91 10.82 -10.99
C PRO A 63 9.39 10.82 -11.23
N GLU A 64 8.64 11.23 -10.22
CA GLU A 64 7.17 11.33 -10.28
C GLU A 64 6.73 12.73 -9.86
N PRO A 65 5.67 13.28 -10.48
CA PRO A 65 5.18 14.61 -10.15
C PRO A 65 4.42 14.57 -8.79
N PRO A 66 4.28 15.70 -8.08
CA PRO A 66 3.60 15.75 -6.78
C PRO A 66 2.19 15.15 -6.78
N GLU A 67 1.50 15.20 -7.91
CA GLU A 67 0.17 14.64 -8.14
C GLU A 67 0.16 13.11 -7.98
N ALA A 68 1.27 12.42 -8.23
CA ALA A 68 1.38 10.97 -8.01
C ALA A 68 1.30 10.63 -6.51
N LEU A 69 1.98 11.43 -5.66
CA LEU A 69 1.90 11.28 -4.21
C LEU A 69 0.49 11.63 -3.70
N GLU A 70 -0.14 12.66 -4.25
CA GLU A 70 -1.53 12.99 -3.92
C GLU A 70 -2.47 11.83 -4.30
N GLY A 71 -2.34 11.28 -5.50
CA GLY A 71 -3.09 10.11 -5.94
C GLY A 71 -2.93 8.91 -5.02
N LEU A 72 -1.71 8.63 -4.57
CA LEU A 72 -1.40 7.57 -3.61
C LEU A 72 -2.10 7.79 -2.26
N LEU A 73 -1.94 8.99 -1.66
CA LEU A 73 -2.47 9.32 -0.34
C LEU A 73 -4.01 9.37 -0.33
N TYR A 74 -4.62 9.81 -1.42
CA TYR A 74 -6.08 9.95 -1.55
C TYR A 74 -6.75 8.75 -2.22
N TYR A 75 -6.00 7.72 -2.61
CA TYR A 75 -6.59 6.51 -3.16
C TYR A 75 -7.58 5.87 -2.18
N ARG A 76 -8.74 5.46 -2.71
CA ARG A 76 -9.78 4.77 -1.93
C ARG A 76 -10.03 3.39 -2.54
N TRP A 77 -9.79 2.36 -1.74
CA TRP A 77 -10.25 1.02 -2.03
C TRP A 77 -11.78 0.95 -2.00
N SER A 78 -12.37 0.31 -3.02
CA SER A 78 -13.82 0.15 -3.15
C SER A 78 -14.21 -1.25 -2.70
N ARG A 79 -15.09 -1.30 -1.69
CA ARG A 79 -15.68 -2.54 -1.17
C ARG A 79 -16.49 -3.25 -2.25
N GLU A 80 -17.22 -2.48 -3.04
CA GLU A 80 -18.04 -2.99 -4.15
C GLU A 80 -17.17 -3.67 -5.20
N LYS A 81 -16.02 -3.07 -5.56
CA LYS A 81 -15.09 -3.66 -6.52
C LYS A 81 -14.43 -4.93 -5.98
N LEU A 82 -14.08 -4.97 -4.68
CA LEU A 82 -13.54 -6.17 -4.05
C LEU A 82 -14.58 -7.28 -4.01
N GLN A 83 -15.83 -6.96 -3.66
CA GLN A 83 -16.93 -7.93 -3.66
C GLN A 83 -17.15 -8.51 -5.06
N VAL A 84 -17.14 -7.69 -6.11
CA VAL A 84 -17.29 -8.18 -7.49
C VAL A 84 -16.16 -9.14 -7.90
N VAL A 85 -14.95 -8.98 -7.34
CA VAL A 85 -13.83 -9.91 -7.59
C VAL A 85 -14.12 -11.26 -6.90
N VAL A 86 -14.54 -11.22 -5.63
CA VAL A 86 -14.90 -12.43 -4.86
C VAL A 86 -16.09 -13.16 -5.49
N ASP A 87 -17.13 -12.43 -5.92
CA ASP A 87 -18.34 -12.99 -6.54
C ASP A 87 -18.06 -13.72 -7.87
N ARG A 88 -16.93 -13.40 -8.53
CA ARG A 88 -16.46 -14.11 -9.72
C ARG A 88 -15.71 -15.41 -9.40
N GLY A 89 -15.62 -15.77 -8.12
CA GLY A 89 -14.87 -16.93 -7.64
C GLY A 89 -13.35 -16.72 -7.63
N VAL A 90 -12.88 -15.46 -7.65
CA VAL A 90 -11.46 -15.14 -7.53
C VAL A 90 -11.10 -15.04 -6.04
N GLU A 91 -10.12 -15.82 -5.61
CA GLU A 91 -9.57 -15.73 -4.27
C GLU A 91 -8.69 -14.49 -4.13
N ILE A 92 -8.82 -13.74 -3.03
CA ILE A 92 -7.94 -12.61 -2.75
C ILE A 92 -7.02 -13.02 -1.59
N GLU A 93 -5.72 -12.91 -1.81
CA GLU A 93 -4.70 -13.07 -0.77
C GLU A 93 -4.07 -11.71 -0.48
N LEU A 94 -4.05 -11.33 0.79
CA LEU A 94 -3.43 -10.08 1.24
C LEU A 94 -2.23 -10.39 2.12
N TYR A 95 -1.07 -9.85 1.77
CA TYR A 95 0.16 -9.98 2.55
C TYR A 95 0.54 -8.63 3.14
N LEU A 96 0.66 -8.56 4.47
CA LEU A 96 1.01 -7.34 5.22
C LEU A 96 2.25 -7.56 6.08
N GLY A 97 3.08 -6.52 6.20
CA GLY A 97 4.15 -6.49 7.17
C GLY A 97 3.64 -6.10 8.55
N GLY A 98 3.95 -6.89 9.58
CA GLY A 98 3.55 -6.58 10.97
C GLY A 98 4.29 -5.39 11.58
N ARG A 99 5.36 -4.91 10.94
CA ARG A 99 6.19 -3.77 11.36
C ARG A 99 6.22 -2.66 10.31
N ASP A 100 5.19 -2.60 9.46
CA ASP A 100 5.07 -1.59 8.42
C ASP A 100 5.08 -0.17 9.01
N ARG A 101 5.84 0.74 8.39
CA ARG A 101 5.93 2.17 8.78
C ARG A 101 5.23 3.10 7.81
N ILE A 102 4.67 2.58 6.73
CA ILE A 102 4.01 3.34 5.66
C ILE A 102 2.49 3.33 5.86
N ILE A 103 1.93 2.16 6.16
CA ILE A 103 0.50 1.97 6.42
C ILE A 103 0.28 1.49 7.85
N GLU A 104 -0.98 1.48 8.30
CA GLU A 104 -1.38 0.81 9.54
C GLU A 104 -1.89 -0.61 9.22
N PRO A 105 -1.11 -1.68 9.51
CA PRO A 105 -1.48 -3.04 9.14
C PRO A 105 -2.81 -3.49 9.73
N ASP A 106 -3.14 -3.08 10.96
CA ASP A 106 -4.38 -3.48 11.63
C ASP A 106 -5.63 -2.87 10.96
N GLU A 107 -5.51 -1.63 10.48
CA GLU A 107 -6.56 -0.93 9.73
C GLU A 107 -6.75 -1.57 8.35
N ALA A 108 -5.65 -1.89 7.67
CA ALA A 108 -5.69 -2.57 6.39
C ALA A 108 -6.30 -3.98 6.53
N GLU A 109 -5.85 -4.79 7.50
CA GLU A 109 -6.43 -6.11 7.78
C GLU A 109 -7.94 -5.97 7.98
N ARG A 110 -8.38 -5.10 8.90
CA ARG A 110 -9.80 -4.92 9.20
C ARG A 110 -10.62 -4.54 7.97
N PHE A 111 -10.07 -3.73 7.06
CA PHE A 111 -10.76 -3.35 5.83
C PHE A 111 -10.92 -4.53 4.85
N PHE A 112 -9.85 -5.31 4.64
CA PHE A 112 -9.79 -6.35 3.60
C PHE A 112 -10.29 -7.73 4.05
N LYS A 113 -10.27 -8.03 5.35
CA LYS A 113 -10.67 -9.33 5.93
C LYS A 113 -12.03 -9.88 5.45
N PRO A 114 -13.06 -9.08 5.13
CA PRO A 114 -14.31 -9.61 4.57
C PRO A 114 -14.18 -10.16 3.13
N TYR A 115 -13.12 -9.80 2.41
CA TYR A 115 -12.95 -10.10 0.98
C TYR A 115 -11.71 -10.94 0.68
N ALA A 116 -10.78 -11.08 1.63
CA ALA A 116 -9.47 -11.66 1.40
C ALA A 116 -9.02 -12.54 2.58
N THR A 117 -8.20 -13.55 2.26
CA THR A 117 -7.39 -14.24 3.27
C THR A 117 -6.17 -13.38 3.57
N VAL A 118 -5.98 -13.01 4.85
CA VAL A 118 -4.91 -12.07 5.26
C VAL A 118 -3.78 -12.81 5.94
N TYR A 119 -2.56 -12.57 5.46
CA TYR A 119 -1.31 -13.10 5.99
C TYR A 119 -0.47 -11.94 6.55
N ILE A 120 -0.15 -12.01 7.85
CA ILE A 120 0.72 -11.03 8.51
C ILE A 120 2.10 -11.62 8.72
N ILE A 121 3.10 -11.01 8.08
CA ILE A 121 4.51 -11.34 8.26
C ILE A 121 4.99 -10.55 9.47
N LYS A 122 4.93 -11.18 10.65
CA LYS A 122 5.10 -10.53 11.96
C LYS A 122 6.35 -9.65 12.09
N GLN A 123 7.45 -10.04 11.45
CA GLN A 123 8.73 -9.31 11.51
C GLN A 123 8.97 -8.43 10.28
N GLY A 124 8.17 -8.57 9.23
CA GLY A 124 8.35 -7.86 7.97
C GLY A 124 7.82 -6.43 8.01
N GLY A 125 8.46 -5.55 7.25
CA GLY A 125 8.05 -4.17 7.00
C GLY A 125 7.18 -4.03 5.75
N HIS A 126 7.20 -2.85 5.13
CA HIS A 126 6.35 -2.57 3.95
C HIS A 126 6.71 -3.45 2.75
N ILE A 127 7.99 -3.76 2.56
CA ILE A 127 8.44 -4.69 1.52
C ILE A 127 8.38 -6.17 1.94
N LEU A 128 7.69 -6.47 3.05
CA LEU A 128 7.53 -7.80 3.65
C LEU A 128 8.83 -8.48 4.12
N ASP A 129 9.93 -7.75 4.12
CA ASP A 129 11.25 -8.18 4.59
C ASP A 129 11.55 -7.62 5.99
N GLY A 130 12.35 -8.36 6.76
CA GLY A 130 12.55 -8.21 8.20
C GLY A 130 13.97 -7.85 8.62
#